data_AF-A0A969DIV4-F1
#
_entry.id   AF-A0A969DIV4-F1
#
_cell.length_a   1.000
_cell.length_b   1.000
_cell.length_c   1.000
_cell.angle_alpha   90.00
_cell.angle_beta   90.00
_cell.angle_gamma   90.00
#
_symmetry.space_group_name_H-M   'P 1'
#
loop_
_entity.id
_entity.type
_entity.pdbx_description
1 polymer ?
#
loop_
_entity_poly.entity_id
_entity_poly.type
_entity_poly.pdbx_seq_one_letter_code
_entity_poly.pdbx_strand_id
1 'polypeptide(L)'
;MDAIAIRLNPGEDLKPALLAYCIHHKINAAYILTGVGSLRQAMLRFADQPQGHRIEQKLEILALTGTLSQQGAHLHIAVSDHTGQIIGGHLMADSLIYTTAEIVIGVIPNLIFGRAVDPVTGYKELQIASAFKEG
;
A
#
# COMPACT_ATOMS: atom_id res chain seq x y z
N MET A 1 -9.07 -14.58 11.50
CA MET A 1 -8.30 -13.68 10.61
C MET A 1 -9.33 -13.07 9.71
N ASP A 2 -9.54 -11.77 9.82
CA ASP A 2 -10.69 -11.12 9.19
C ASP A 2 -10.23 -10.43 7.92
N ALA A 3 -10.97 -10.65 6.85
CA ALA A 3 -10.75 -9.97 5.58
C ALA A 3 -11.69 -8.78 5.47
N ILE A 4 -11.15 -7.63 5.08
CA ILE A 4 -11.91 -6.40 4.87
C ILE A 4 -11.79 -6.02 3.40
N ALA A 5 -12.94 -5.86 2.72
CA ALA A 5 -13.02 -5.38 1.36
C ALA A 5 -13.22 -3.86 1.32
N ILE A 6 -12.44 -3.18 0.50
CA ILE A 6 -12.40 -1.73 0.32
C ILE A 6 -12.51 -1.45 -1.17
N ARG A 7 -13.42 -0.55 -1.56
CA ARG A 7 -13.49 -0.01 -2.91
C ARG A 7 -13.12 1.46 -2.89
N LEU A 8 -12.15 1.83 -3.72
CA LEU A 8 -11.79 3.23 -3.99
C LEU A 8 -12.41 3.69 -5.32
N ASN A 9 -12.81 4.95 -5.35
CA ASN A 9 -13.50 5.63 -6.44
C ASN A 9 -12.53 6.48 -7.28
N PRO A 10 -12.93 6.88 -8.50
CA PRO A 10 -12.15 7.76 -9.34
C PRO A 10 -11.66 9.02 -8.61
N GLY A 11 -10.38 9.36 -8.80
CA GLY A 11 -9.76 10.55 -8.24
C GLY A 11 -9.23 10.39 -6.81
N GLU A 12 -9.61 9.33 -6.09
CA GLU A 12 -8.97 9.01 -4.80
C GLU A 12 -7.50 8.63 -4.99
N ASP A 13 -6.66 8.91 -4.00
CA ASP A 13 -5.25 8.53 -4.00
C ASP A 13 -5.07 7.21 -3.24
N LEU A 14 -4.56 6.19 -3.94
CA LEU A 14 -4.52 4.82 -3.48
C LEU A 14 -3.83 4.66 -2.11
N LYS A 15 -2.63 5.22 -1.95
CA LYS A 15 -1.84 5.03 -0.71
C LYS A 15 -2.42 5.81 0.48
N PRO A 16 -2.73 7.12 0.36
CA PRO A 16 -3.38 7.86 1.44
C PRO A 16 -4.75 7.32 1.82
N ALA A 17 -5.58 6.86 0.87
CA ALA A 17 -6.89 6.30 1.17
C ALA A 17 -6.78 5.02 2.03
N LEU A 18 -5.87 4.11 1.69
CA LEU A 18 -5.61 2.91 2.50
C LEU A 18 -5.08 3.24 3.90
N LEU A 19 -4.19 4.25 4.01
CA LEU A 19 -3.69 4.69 5.31
C LEU A 19 -4.79 5.31 6.16
N ALA A 20 -5.62 6.18 5.57
CA ALA A 20 -6.76 6.80 6.24
C ALA A 20 -7.76 5.73 6.71
N TYR A 21 -7.99 4.70 5.91
CA TYR A 21 -8.81 3.55 6.30
C TYR A 21 -8.25 2.86 7.55
N CYS A 22 -6.94 2.55 7.56
CA CYS A 22 -6.30 1.91 8.71
C CYS A 22 -6.39 2.78 9.97
N ILE A 23 -6.23 4.10 9.85
CA ILE A 23 -6.35 5.05 10.98
C ILE A 23 -7.80 5.09 11.49
N HIS A 24 -8.77 5.26 10.60
CA HIS A 24 -10.19 5.37 10.97
C HIS A 24 -10.69 4.11 11.69
N HIS A 25 -10.31 2.94 11.19
CA HIS A 25 -10.69 1.65 11.76
C HIS A 25 -9.72 1.12 12.83
N LYS A 26 -8.71 1.90 13.23
CA LYS A 26 -7.71 1.55 14.26
C LYS A 26 -7.02 0.19 13.98
N ILE A 27 -6.67 -0.06 12.72
CA ILE A 27 -6.03 -1.30 12.29
C ILE A 27 -4.55 -1.30 12.70
N ASN A 28 -4.16 -2.22 13.59
CA ASN A 28 -2.81 -2.32 14.12
C ASN A 28 -1.83 -3.09 13.24
N ALA A 29 -2.31 -4.09 12.50
CA ALA A 29 -1.51 -4.90 11.60
C ALA A 29 -2.40 -5.51 10.51
N ALA A 30 -2.05 -5.25 9.26
CA ALA A 30 -2.71 -5.83 8.11
C ALA A 30 -1.72 -6.01 6.94
N TYR A 31 -2.14 -6.79 5.96
CA TYR A 31 -1.45 -6.97 4.68
C TYR A 31 -2.45 -6.94 3.53
N ILE A 32 -1.96 -6.61 2.33
CA ILE A 32 -2.77 -6.71 1.12
C ILE A 32 -2.95 -8.19 0.78
N LEU A 33 -4.20 -8.65 0.76
CA LEU A 33 -4.57 -10.00 0.30
C LEU A 33 -4.76 -9.99 -1.22
N THR A 34 -5.40 -8.96 -1.76
CA THR A 34 -5.49 -8.69 -3.20
C THR A 34 -5.77 -7.21 -3.44
N GLY A 35 -5.38 -6.70 -4.61
CA GLY A 35 -5.70 -5.36 -5.06
C GLY A 35 -5.68 -5.31 -6.58
N VAL A 36 -6.84 -5.02 -7.17
CA VAL A 36 -7.04 -4.88 -8.62
C VAL A 36 -7.75 -3.57 -8.91
N GLY A 37 -7.61 -3.03 -10.12
CA GLY A 37 -8.24 -1.77 -10.48
C GLY A 37 -7.44 -1.00 -11.52
N SER A 38 -7.66 0.30 -11.59
CA SER A 38 -6.97 1.15 -12.56
C SER A 38 -6.56 2.49 -11.97
N LEU A 39 -5.46 3.03 -12.50
CA LEU A 39 -4.92 4.34 -12.15
C LEU A 39 -4.91 5.26 -13.37
N ARG A 40 -5.17 6.56 -13.17
CA ARG A 40 -5.02 7.59 -14.21
C ARG A 40 -3.59 8.11 -14.31
N GLN A 41 -2.84 7.90 -13.22
CA GLN A 41 -1.42 8.17 -13.08
C GLN A 41 -0.88 7.32 -11.92
N ALA A 42 0.41 6.99 -11.95
CA ALA A 42 1.10 6.36 -10.84
C ALA A 42 2.33 7.18 -10.44
N MET A 43 2.63 7.23 -9.15
CA MET A 43 3.90 7.74 -8.62
C MET A 43 4.64 6.58 -7.96
N LEU A 44 5.73 6.14 -8.58
CA LEU A 44 6.49 4.96 -8.15
C LEU A 44 7.92 5.35 -7.85
N ARG A 45 8.46 4.94 -6.70
CA ARG A 45 9.91 5.00 -6.46
C ARG A 45 10.52 3.68 -6.89
N PHE A 46 11.40 3.72 -7.89
CA PHE A 46 12.10 2.55 -8.40
C PHE A 46 13.24 2.12 -7.46
N ALA A 47 13.75 0.92 -7.70
CA ALA A 47 14.86 0.37 -6.94
C ALA A 47 16.06 1.33 -6.97
N ASP A 48 16.63 1.60 -5.79
CA ASP A 48 17.79 2.47 -5.61
C ASP A 48 17.62 3.91 -6.15
N GLN A 49 16.38 4.37 -6.31
CA GLN A 49 16.11 5.74 -6.71
C GLN A 49 15.69 6.59 -5.51
N PRO A 50 16.26 7.79 -5.32
CA PRO A 50 15.93 8.66 -4.19
C PRO A 50 14.54 9.31 -4.36
N GLN A 51 14.07 9.45 -5.60
CA GLN A 51 12.86 10.17 -5.96
C GLN A 51 11.80 9.25 -6.59
N GLY A 52 10.54 9.67 -6.48
CA GLY A 52 9.44 9.06 -7.21
C GLY A 52 9.50 9.44 -8.70
N HIS A 53 9.10 8.50 -9.54
CA HIS A 53 8.89 8.67 -10.96
C HIS A 53 7.39 8.69 -11.24
N ARG A 54 6.92 9.76 -11.87
CA ARG A 54 5.52 9.92 -12.26
C ARG A 54 5.28 9.28 -13.63
N ILE A 55 4.23 8.48 -13.72
CA ILE A 55 3.77 7.84 -14.95
C ILE A 55 2.37 8.42 -15.25
N GLU A 56 2.29 9.35 -16.19
CA GLU A 56 1.06 10.06 -16.56
C GLU A 56 0.30 9.36 -17.71
N GLN A 57 -0.23 8.18 -17.41
CA GLN A 57 -1.11 7.46 -18.33
C GLN A 57 -2.10 6.57 -17.57
N LYS A 58 -3.10 6.05 -18.30
CA LYS A 58 -4.03 5.04 -17.77
C LYS A 58 -3.31 3.71 -17.61
N LEU A 59 -3.48 3.10 -16.45
CA LEU A 59 -2.77 1.90 -16.04
C LEU A 59 -3.74 0.92 -15.38
N GLU A 60 -3.58 -0.37 -15.65
CA GLU A 60 -4.23 -1.44 -14.88
C GLU A 60 -3.33 -1.85 -13.71
N ILE A 61 -3.92 -2.03 -12.53
CA ILE A 61 -3.25 -2.58 -11.34
C ILE A 61 -3.27 -4.09 -11.45
N LEU A 62 -2.11 -4.69 -11.71
CA LEU A 62 -1.96 -6.14 -11.84
C LEU A 62 -1.65 -6.82 -10.51
N ALA A 63 -0.93 -6.12 -9.64
CA ALA A 63 -0.64 -6.59 -8.29
C ALA A 63 -0.44 -5.41 -7.35
N LEU A 64 -0.99 -5.52 -6.15
CA LEU A 64 -0.70 -4.65 -5.02
C LEU A 64 -0.30 -5.53 -3.85
N THR A 65 0.86 -5.28 -3.25
CA THR A 65 1.40 -6.08 -2.17
C THR A 65 1.96 -5.17 -1.09
N GLY A 66 1.78 -5.53 0.18
CA GLY A 66 2.43 -4.80 1.25
C GLY A 66 1.83 -5.00 2.62
N THR A 67 2.38 -4.27 3.58
CA THR A 67 1.96 -4.25 4.99
C THR A 67 1.42 -2.88 5.37
N LEU A 68 0.37 -2.86 6.17
CA LEU A 68 -0.38 -1.67 6.56
C LEU A 68 -0.63 -1.67 8.07
N SER A 69 -0.60 -0.49 8.67
CA SER A 69 -1.19 -0.22 9.96
C SER A 69 -1.56 1.25 10.07
N GLN A 70 -2.22 1.62 11.16
CA GLN A 70 -2.43 3.02 11.52
C GLN A 70 -1.11 3.82 11.69
N GLN A 71 0.04 3.13 11.83
CA GLN A 71 1.35 3.78 11.95
C GLN A 71 2.07 3.96 10.59
N GLY A 72 1.55 3.39 9.51
CA GLY A 72 2.10 3.56 8.17
C GLY A 72 1.87 2.36 7.26
N ALA A 73 2.27 2.51 6.01
CA ALA A 73 2.15 1.47 4.99
C ALA A 73 3.44 1.33 4.17
N HIS A 74 3.81 0.09 3.86
CA HIS A 74 4.85 -0.24 2.89
C HIS A 74 4.20 -1.05 1.77
N LEU A 75 3.95 -0.39 0.64
CA LEU A 75 3.20 -0.91 -0.50
C LEU A 75 4.09 -0.92 -1.75
N HIS A 76 4.12 -2.06 -2.42
CA HIS A 76 4.65 -2.21 -3.77
C HIS A 76 3.51 -2.52 -4.73
N ILE A 77 3.65 -2.08 -5.98
CA ILE A 77 2.63 -2.26 -7.01
C ILE A 77 3.29 -2.65 -8.33
N ALA A 78 2.59 -3.46 -9.12
CA ALA A 78 2.86 -3.68 -10.53
C ALA A 78 1.67 -3.21 -11.35
N VAL A 79 1.94 -2.39 -12.36
CA VAL A 79 0.92 -1.79 -13.22
C VAL A 79 1.25 -2.05 -14.69
N SER A 80 0.24 -2.20 -15.54
CA SER A 80 0.45 -2.29 -16.99
C SER A 80 -0.18 -1.14 -17.75
N ASP A 81 0.51 -0.68 -18.78
CA ASP A 81 -0.02 0.31 -19.71
C ASP A 81 -0.89 -0.29 -20.82
N HIS A 82 -1.33 0.57 -21.75
CA HIS A 82 -2.17 0.19 -22.88
C HIS A 82 -1.53 -0.79 -23.87
N THR A 83 -0.21 -1.00 -23.81
CA THR A 83 0.52 -1.99 -24.61
C THR A 83 0.71 -3.31 -23.87
N GLY A 84 0.36 -3.36 -22.58
CA GLY A 84 0.63 -4.50 -21.70
C GLY A 84 2.03 -4.48 -21.09
N GLN A 85 2.82 -3.42 -21.31
CA GLN A 85 4.12 -3.28 -20.66
C GLN A 85 3.93 -3.04 -19.16
N ILE A 86 4.62 -3.84 -18.34
CA ILE A 86 4.52 -3.80 -16.89
C ILE A 86 5.62 -2.91 -16.32
N ILE A 87 5.22 -1.99 -15.43
CA ILE A 87 6.12 -1.16 -14.63
C ILE A 87 5.79 -1.41 -13.16
N GLY A 88 6.81 -1.53 -12.31
CA GLY A 88 6.62 -1.80 -10.89
C GLY A 88 7.57 -1.02 -10.01
N GLY A 89 7.19 -0.85 -8.74
CA GLY A 89 8.02 -0.14 -7.77
C GLY A 89 7.34 0.06 -6.43
N HIS A 90 7.99 0.85 -5.57
CA HIS A 90 7.41 1.30 -4.31
C HIS A 90 6.32 2.33 -4.57
N LEU A 91 5.10 2.04 -4.14
CA LEU A 91 3.95 2.92 -4.31
C LEU A 91 4.11 4.17 -3.42
N MET A 92 4.01 5.34 -4.05
CA MET A 92 4.00 6.63 -3.37
C MET A 92 2.59 7.23 -3.42
N ALA A 93 2.38 8.29 -2.64
CA ALA A 93 1.22 9.16 -2.83
C ALA A 93 1.24 9.78 -4.23
N ASP A 94 0.10 10.28 -4.65
CA ASP A 94 -0.21 10.79 -5.99
C ASP A 94 -0.38 9.68 -7.05
N SER A 95 -0.89 8.53 -6.62
CA SER A 95 -1.29 7.41 -7.50
C SER A 95 -2.81 7.31 -7.53
N LEU A 96 -3.41 7.95 -8.53
CA LEU A 96 -4.82 8.31 -8.50
C LEU A 96 -5.69 7.30 -9.24
N ILE A 97 -6.78 6.87 -8.62
CA ILE A 97 -7.71 5.90 -9.21
C ILE A 97 -8.34 6.45 -10.49
N TYR A 98 -8.39 5.63 -11.54
CA TYR A 98 -9.07 5.99 -12.80
C TYR A 98 -10.54 5.58 -12.78
N THR A 99 -10.85 4.28 -12.73
CA THR A 99 -12.25 3.78 -12.69
C THR A 99 -12.63 3.24 -11.32
N THR A 100 -11.81 2.37 -10.75
CA THR A 100 -12.00 1.80 -9.41
C THR A 100 -10.71 1.15 -8.94
N ALA A 101 -10.57 0.95 -7.62
CA ALA A 101 -9.68 -0.07 -7.08
C ALA A 101 -10.42 -0.91 -6.04
N GLU A 102 -10.36 -2.22 -6.20
CA GLU A 102 -10.96 -3.23 -5.33
C GLU A 102 -9.84 -3.90 -4.54
N ILE A 103 -9.83 -3.68 -3.23
CA ILE A 103 -8.73 -4.05 -2.36
C ILE A 103 -9.28 -4.88 -1.22
N VAL A 104 -8.65 -6.02 -0.96
CA VAL A 104 -8.93 -6.83 0.21
C VAL A 104 -7.70 -6.84 1.09
N ILE A 105 -7.89 -6.52 2.36
CA ILE A 105 -6.82 -6.56 3.36
C ILE A 105 -7.10 -7.66 4.38
N GLY A 106 -6.06 -8.41 4.77
CA GLY A 106 -6.13 -9.35 5.87
C GLY A 106 -5.65 -8.69 7.16
N VAL A 107 -6.49 -8.67 8.20
CA VAL A 107 -6.15 -8.12 9.53
C VAL A 107 -5.54 -9.21 10.41
N ILE A 108 -4.48 -8.86 11.14
CA ILE A 108 -3.75 -9.75 12.05
C ILE A 108 -3.99 -9.28 13.50
N PRO A 109 -4.98 -9.85 14.22
CA PRO A 109 -5.47 -9.27 15.48
C PRO A 109 -4.45 -9.28 16.62
N ASN A 110 -3.52 -10.23 16.61
CA ASN A 110 -2.55 -10.45 17.68
C ASN A 110 -1.22 -9.70 17.48
N LEU A 111 -1.09 -8.89 16.42
CA LEU A 111 0.13 -8.15 16.11
C LEU A 111 -0.12 -6.64 16.08
N ILE A 112 0.96 -5.90 16.35
CA ILE A 112 1.07 -4.47 16.15
C ILE A 112 2.25 -4.23 15.21
N PHE A 113 1.98 -3.60 14.07
CA PHE A 113 3.00 -3.15 13.14
C PHE A 113 3.35 -1.69 13.43
N GLY A 114 4.61 -1.48 13.81
CA GLY A 114 5.22 -0.18 13.93
C GLY A 114 6.30 0.06 12.89
N ARG A 115 6.85 1.26 12.90
CA ARG A 115 7.98 1.65 12.05
C ARG A 115 9.01 2.42 12.87
N ALA A 116 10.23 1.91 12.94
CA ALA A 116 11.35 2.54 13.64
C ALA A 116 12.55 2.65 12.71
N VAL A 117 13.39 3.66 12.93
CA VAL A 117 14.64 3.80 12.18
C VAL A 117 15.53 2.61 12.52
N ASP A 118 15.91 1.85 11.49
CA ASP A 118 16.87 0.77 11.60
C ASP A 118 18.29 1.36 11.48
N PRO A 119 19.20 1.12 12.45
CA PRO A 119 20.56 1.64 12.39
C PRO A 119 21.41 1.08 11.25
N VAL A 120 21.04 -0.08 10.69
CA VAL A 120 21.75 -0.71 9.57
C VAL A 120 21.33 -0.11 8.23
N THR A 121 20.03 0.11 8.02
CA THR A 121 19.50 0.59 6.72
C THR A 121 19.32 2.11 6.68
N GLY A 122 19.19 2.76 7.84
CA GLY A 122 18.83 4.18 7.96
C GLY A 122 17.36 4.48 7.63
N TYR A 123 16.56 3.46 7.27
CA TYR A 123 15.15 3.62 6.92
C TYR A 123 14.23 3.22 8.07
N LYS A 124 12.96 3.64 7.97
CA LYS A 124 11.92 3.24 8.90
C LYS A 124 11.41 1.83 8.55
N GLU A 125 12.03 0.82 9.16
CA GLU A 125 11.72 -0.59 8.90
C GLU A 125 10.55 -1.11 9.74
N LEU A 126 10.01 -2.28 9.36
CA LEU A 126 8.92 -2.94 10.09
C LEU A 126 9.36 -3.33 11.50
N GLN A 127 8.58 -2.94 12.50
CA GLN A 127 8.65 -3.46 13.85
C GLN A 127 7.39 -4.27 14.13
N ILE A 128 7.56 -5.46 14.72
CA ILE A 128 6.45 -6.38 15.01
C ILE A 128 6.42 -6.61 16.51
N ALA A 129 5.30 -6.27 17.14
CA ALA A 129 5.05 -6.54 18.56
C ALA A 129 3.79 -7.38 18.73
N SER A 130 3.71 -8.12 19.84
CA SER A 130 2.48 -8.79 20.26
C SER A 130 1.46 -7.76 20.75
N ALA A 131 0.20 -7.93 20.36
CA ALA A 131 -0.92 -7.18 20.92
C ALA A 131 -1.35 -7.70 22.31
N PHE A 132 -0.92 -8.91 22.68
CA PHE A 132 -1.09 -9.44 24.03
C PHE A 132 0.04 -8.94 24.92
N LYS A 133 -0.30 -8.42 26.11
CA LYS A 133 0.70 -8.22 27.15
C LYS A 133 1.23 -9.59 27.55
N GLU A 134 2.55 -9.77 27.49
CA GLU A 134 3.20 -10.83 28.23
C GLU A 134 2.85 -10.61 29.71
N GLY A 135 2.21 -11.61 30.32
CA GLY A 135 1.81 -11.59 31.72
C GLY A 135 2.99 -11.75 32.66
#